data_AF-A0A968YDF3-F1
#
_entry.id   AF-A0A968YDF3-F1
#
_cell.length_a   1.000
_cell.length_b   1.000
_cell.length_c   1.000
_cell.angle_alpha   90.00
_cell.angle_beta   90.00
_cell.angle_gamma   90.00
#
_symmetry.space_group_name_H-M   'P 1'
#
loop_
_entity.id
_entity.type
_entity.pdbx_description
1 polymer ?
#
loop_
_entity_poly.entity_id
_entity_poly.type
_entity_poly.pdbx_seq_one_letter_code
_entity_poly.pdbx_strand_id
1 'polypeptide(L)'
;MQNFATKTDAITYARGFGWNKVDGERAFKDLNLPTDEVTLLNAMVRFAGPELKHRQHLQGAQKGQVTLKKKELEAIEKQYEQMVQSYENQIRCDRSDFTMIIKTCYGIAQKFGYKDPWIESLIVAYDQYVKGGHKAA
;
A
#
# COMPACT_ATOMS: atom_id res chain seq x y z
N MET A 1 43.10 -7.74 -33.35
CA MET A 1 42.08 -6.99 -32.58
C MET A 1 40.72 -7.47 -33.04
N GLN A 2 39.87 -7.86 -32.09
CA GLN A 2 38.50 -8.23 -32.42
C GLN A 2 37.70 -6.96 -32.72
N ASN A 3 36.93 -6.98 -33.80
CA ASN A 3 36.02 -5.89 -34.16
C ASN A 3 34.58 -6.32 -33.91
N PHE A 4 33.80 -5.45 -33.29
CA PHE A 4 32.41 -5.69 -32.96
C PHE A 4 31.52 -4.91 -33.92
N ALA A 5 30.83 -5.64 -34.81
CA ALA A 5 29.93 -5.04 -35.80
C ALA A 5 28.53 -4.77 -35.23
N THR A 6 28.08 -5.59 -34.27
CA THR A 6 26.74 -5.46 -33.69
C THR A 6 26.77 -5.29 -32.17
N LYS A 7 25.72 -4.67 -31.63
CA LYS A 7 25.55 -4.53 -30.16
C LYS A 7 25.40 -5.90 -29.50
N THR A 8 24.82 -6.88 -30.20
CA THR A 8 24.66 -8.24 -29.71
C THR A 8 26.01 -8.93 -29.49
N ASP A 9 26.98 -8.73 -30.39
CA ASP A 9 28.32 -9.30 -30.27
C ASP A 9 29.07 -8.66 -29.09
N ALA A 10 28.98 -7.33 -28.98
CA ALA A 10 29.54 -6.57 -27.87
C ALA A 10 28.96 -7.01 -26.50
N ILE A 11 27.65 -7.22 -26.42
CA ILE A 11 27.00 -7.72 -25.19
C ILE A 11 27.43 -9.17 -24.90
N THR A 12 27.53 -10.02 -25.91
CA THR A 12 27.98 -11.41 -25.74
C THR A 12 29.41 -11.47 -25.21
N TYR A 13 30.28 -10.60 -25.73
CA TYR A 13 31.63 -10.42 -25.21
C TYR A 13 31.63 -9.99 -23.74
N ALA A 14 30.83 -8.97 -23.38
CA ALA A 14 30.71 -8.51 -21.99
C ALA A 14 30.20 -9.61 -21.04
N ARG A 15 29.29 -10.47 -21.50
CA ARG A 15 28.82 -11.63 -20.71
C ARG A 15 29.95 -12.61 -20.38
N GLY A 16 30.97 -12.72 -21.23
CA GLY A 16 32.19 -13.48 -20.94
C GLY A 16 32.95 -12.98 -19.69
N PHE A 17 32.77 -11.72 -19.34
CA PHE A 17 33.33 -11.09 -18.12
C PHE A 17 32.32 -11.04 -16.96
N GLY A 18 31.22 -11.81 -17.03
CA GLY A 18 30.21 -11.88 -15.97
C GLY A 18 29.19 -10.74 -15.98
N TRP A 19 29.15 -9.91 -17.03
CA TRP A 19 28.12 -8.87 -17.13
C TRP A 19 26.76 -9.45 -17.48
N ASN A 20 25.69 -8.86 -16.94
CA ASN A 20 24.34 -9.17 -17.39
C ASN A 20 24.00 -8.37 -18.66
N LYS A 21 22.95 -8.82 -19.38
CA LYS A 21 22.52 -8.22 -20.64
C LYS A 21 22.18 -6.74 -20.50
N VAL A 22 21.51 -6.37 -19.40
CA VAL A 22 21.01 -5.02 -19.16
C VAL A 22 22.15 -4.03 -18.91
N ASP A 23 23.17 -4.44 -18.17
CA ASP A 23 24.36 -3.61 -17.92
C ASP A 23 25.18 -3.45 -19.20
N GLY A 24 25.26 -4.48 -20.05
CA GLY A 24 25.85 -4.37 -21.38
C GLY A 24 25.07 -3.41 -22.29
N GLU A 25 23.74 -3.52 -22.35
CA GLU A 25 22.89 -2.61 -23.14
C GLU A 25 23.06 -1.15 -22.71
N ARG A 26 23.24 -0.90 -21.40
CA ARG A 26 23.44 0.44 -20.85
C ARG A 26 24.84 0.96 -21.10
N ALA A 27 25.88 0.15 -20.86
CA ALA A 27 27.26 0.54 -21.09
C ALA A 27 27.55 0.85 -22.57
N PHE A 28 26.87 0.15 -23.49
CA PHE A 28 27.04 0.31 -24.94
C PHE A 28 25.94 1.14 -25.60
N LYS A 29 25.14 1.87 -24.81
CA LYS A 29 24.02 2.68 -25.32
C LYS A 29 24.52 3.70 -26.34
N ASP A 30 25.56 4.44 -25.97
CA ASP A 30 26.11 5.58 -26.73
C ASP A 30 27.37 5.20 -27.55
N LEU A 31 27.65 3.90 -27.67
CA LEU A 31 28.80 3.39 -28.41
C LEU A 31 28.49 3.29 -29.91
N ASN A 32 29.29 3.96 -30.74
CA ASN A 32 29.20 3.87 -32.20
C ASN A 32 29.83 2.56 -32.68
N LEU A 33 29.08 1.81 -33.48
CA LEU A 33 29.52 0.56 -34.10
C LEU A 33 29.75 0.75 -35.61
N PRO A 34 30.70 0.02 -36.23
CA PRO A 34 31.58 -0.98 -35.61
C PRO A 34 32.65 -0.36 -34.71
N THR A 35 33.09 -1.09 -33.70
CA THR A 35 34.11 -0.62 -32.74
C THR A 35 35.13 -1.71 -32.46
N ASP A 36 36.32 -1.30 -32.02
CA ASP A 36 37.39 -2.19 -31.61
C ASP A 36 37.28 -2.59 -30.14
N GLU A 37 37.96 -3.67 -29.79
CA GLU A 37 37.98 -4.23 -28.43
C GLU A 37 38.43 -3.23 -27.35
N VAL A 38 39.38 -2.34 -27.64
CA VAL A 38 39.87 -1.38 -26.65
C VAL A 38 38.79 -0.35 -26.32
N THR A 39 38.08 0.14 -27.34
CA THR A 39 36.96 1.07 -27.13
C THR A 39 35.82 0.39 -26.35
N LEU A 40 35.52 -0.88 -26.65
CA LEU A 40 34.51 -1.65 -25.93
C LEU A 40 34.87 -1.85 -24.46
N LEU A 41 36.10 -2.27 -24.16
CA LEU A 41 36.59 -2.46 -22.80
C LEU A 41 36.61 -1.15 -22.01
N ASN A 42 36.96 -0.03 -22.64
CA ASN A 42 36.90 1.29 -22.02
C ASN A 42 35.46 1.68 -21.64
N ALA A 43 34.48 1.36 -22.49
CA ALA A 43 33.07 1.58 -22.16
C ALA A 43 32.63 0.74 -20.95
N MET A 44 33.06 -0.54 -20.90
CA MET A 44 32.81 -1.41 -19.75
C MET A 44 33.44 -0.86 -18.46
N VAL A 45 34.70 -0.45 -18.48
CA VAL A 45 35.40 0.09 -17.30
C VAL A 45 34.75 1.38 -16.79
N ARG A 46 34.41 2.30 -17.71
CA ARG A 46 33.73 3.56 -17.37
C ARG A 46 32.37 3.33 -16.72
N PHE A 47 31.62 2.33 -17.19
CA PHE A 47 30.33 1.99 -16.62
C PHE A 47 30.48 1.22 -15.28
N ALA A 48 31.46 0.34 -15.13
CA ALA A 48 31.65 -0.45 -13.92
C ALA A 48 32.05 0.36 -12.67
N GLY A 49 32.69 1.53 -12.85
CA GLY A 49 33.16 2.33 -11.72
C GLY A 49 32.11 3.32 -11.19
N PRO A 50 32.10 4.58 -11.66
CA PRO A 50 31.22 5.63 -11.13
C PRO A 50 29.73 5.34 -11.27
N GLU A 51 29.34 4.75 -12.41
CA GLU A 51 27.93 4.58 -12.78
C GLU A 51 27.25 3.47 -11.96
N LEU A 52 27.93 2.34 -11.69
CA LEU A 52 27.42 1.31 -10.77
C LEU A 52 27.27 1.85 -9.34
N LYS A 53 28.27 2.57 -8.83
CA LYS A 53 28.21 3.17 -7.48
C LYS A 53 27.07 4.17 -7.35
N HIS A 54 26.88 5.03 -8.35
CA HIS A 54 25.78 5.99 -8.39
C HIS A 54 24.42 5.29 -8.38
N ARG A 55 24.26 4.21 -9.16
CA ARG A 55 23.02 3.42 -9.20
C ARG A 55 22.73 2.69 -7.90
N GLN A 56 23.75 2.11 -7.25
CA GLN A 56 23.57 1.50 -5.93
C GLN A 56 23.06 2.52 -4.91
N HIS A 57 23.58 3.74 -4.97
CA HIS A 57 23.12 4.83 -4.12
C HIS A 57 21.66 5.21 -4.42
N LEU A 58 21.30 5.41 -5.70
CA LEU A 58 19.92 5.72 -6.11
C LEU A 58 18.93 4.60 -5.74
N GLN A 59 19.31 3.33 -5.93
CA GLN A 59 18.48 2.19 -5.53
C GLN A 59 18.32 2.12 -4.01
N GLY A 60 19.38 2.40 -3.25
CA GLY A 60 19.32 2.51 -1.79
C GLY A 60 18.35 3.60 -1.35
N ALA A 61 18.44 4.80 -1.95
CA ALA A 61 17.53 5.91 -1.67
C ALA A 61 16.07 5.57 -2.01
N GLN A 62 15.82 4.95 -3.17
CA GLN A 62 14.48 4.51 -3.57
C GLN A 62 13.90 3.46 -2.61
N LYS A 63 14.70 2.46 -2.23
CA LYS A 63 14.28 1.46 -1.23
C LYS A 63 13.93 2.13 0.09
N GLY A 64 14.76 3.07 0.55
CA GLY A 64 14.49 3.86 1.76
C GLY A 64 13.17 4.63 1.68
N GLN A 65 12.91 5.31 0.57
CA GLN A 65 11.65 6.03 0.35
C GLN A 65 10.43 5.11 0.34
N VAL A 66 10.52 3.94 -0.31
CA VAL A 66 9.44 2.94 -0.33
C VAL A 66 9.18 2.41 1.08
N THR A 67 10.23 2.11 1.85
CA THR A 67 10.07 1.66 3.24
C THR A 67 9.40 2.71 4.11
N LEU A 68 9.77 3.99 3.98
CA LEU A 68 9.13 5.07 4.72
C LEU A 68 7.64 5.19 4.37
N LYS A 69 7.29 5.25 3.08
CA LYS A 69 5.90 5.32 2.63
C LYS A 69 5.07 4.11 3.08
N LYS A 70 5.67 2.92 3.09
CA LYS A 70 4.99 1.72 3.59
C LYS A 70 4.65 1.84 5.07
N LYS A 71 5.59 2.32 5.89
CA LYS A 71 5.34 2.56 7.33
C LYS A 71 4.28 3.63 7.56
N GLU A 72 4.27 4.69 6.76
CA GLU A 72 3.23 5.73 6.81
C GLU A 72 1.85 5.15 6.49
N LEU A 73 1.73 4.32 5.45
CA LEU A 73 0.48 3.65 5.11
C LEU A 73 -0.01 2.71 6.21
N GLU A 74 0.88 1.88 6.79
CA GLU A 74 0.55 0.99 7.90
C GLU A 74 0.06 1.78 9.13
N ALA A 75 0.67 2.94 9.42
CA ALA A 75 0.24 3.81 10.51
C ALA A 75 -1.15 4.42 10.24
N ILE A 76 -1.40 4.86 9.00
CA ILE A 76 -2.69 5.41 8.57
C ILE A 76 -3.79 4.35 8.65
N GLU A 77 -3.53 3.13 8.16
CA GLU A 77 -4.47 2.01 8.22
C GLU A 77 -4.88 1.69 9.66
N LYS A 78 -3.90 1.62 10.56
CA LYS A 78 -4.16 1.41 12.00
C LYS A 78 -4.97 2.56 12.62
N GLN A 79 -4.71 3.81 12.23
CA GLN A 79 -5.50 4.95 12.69
C GLN A 79 -6.96 4.86 12.21
N TYR A 80 -7.17 4.48 10.95
CA TYR A 80 -8.52 4.27 10.42
C TYR A 80 -9.26 3.13 11.11
N GLU A 81 -8.59 2.00 11.37
CA GLU A 81 -9.18 0.88 12.12
C GLU A 81 -9.62 1.31 13.53
N GLN A 82 -8.75 2.03 14.25
CA GLN A 82 -9.07 2.57 15.57
C GLN A 82 -10.23 3.57 15.51
N MET A 83 -10.27 4.42 14.48
CA MET A 83 -11.32 5.40 14.30
C MET A 83 -12.67 4.73 14.03
N VAL A 84 -12.70 3.71 13.15
CA VAL A 84 -13.91 2.92 12.86
C VAL A 84 -14.41 2.25 14.14
N GLN A 85 -13.53 1.56 14.87
CA GLN A 85 -13.90 0.93 16.14
C GLN A 85 -14.42 1.96 17.16
N SER A 86 -13.81 3.15 17.23
CA SER A 86 -14.26 4.22 18.12
C SER A 86 -15.66 4.72 17.75
N TYR A 87 -15.95 4.88 16.45
CA TYR A 87 -17.25 5.32 15.98
C TYR A 87 -18.33 4.26 16.15
N GLU A 88 -18.02 3.00 15.90
CA GLU A 88 -18.93 1.89 16.17
C GLU A 88 -19.29 1.80 17.66
N ASN A 89 -18.30 1.99 18.53
CA ASN A 89 -18.52 2.03 19.97
C ASN A 89 -19.37 3.24 20.40
N GLN A 90 -19.11 4.43 19.85
CA GLN A 90 -19.91 5.64 20.12
C GLN A 90 -21.36 5.44 19.66
N ILE A 91 -21.57 4.98 18.42
CA ILE A 91 -22.92 4.69 17.89
C ILE A 91 -23.64 3.67 18.76
N ARG A 92 -22.93 2.66 19.29
CA ARG A 92 -23.52 1.67 20.20
C ARG A 92 -23.95 2.32 21.51
N CYS A 93 -23.10 3.14 22.11
CA CYS A 93 -23.42 3.87 23.35
C CYS A 93 -24.60 4.83 23.13
N ASP A 94 -24.54 5.67 22.10
CA ASP A 94 -25.60 6.63 21.78
C ASP A 94 -26.94 5.92 21.56
N ARG A 95 -26.96 4.82 20.79
CA ARG A 95 -28.20 4.04 20.56
C ARG A 95 -28.76 3.42 21.84
N SER A 96 -27.90 2.98 22.76
CA SER A 96 -28.31 2.50 24.08
C SER A 96 -28.95 3.60 24.90
N ASP A 97 -28.30 4.76 24.96
CA ASP A 97 -28.77 5.90 25.74
C ASP A 97 -30.10 6.44 25.19
N PHE A 98 -30.22 6.59 23.87
CA PHE A 98 -31.48 6.98 23.23
C PHE A 98 -32.60 5.99 23.52
N THR A 99 -32.33 4.69 23.44
CA THR A 99 -33.37 3.67 23.69
C THR A 99 -33.80 3.66 25.16
N MET A 100 -32.87 3.88 26.09
CA MET A 100 -33.20 4.06 27.51
C MET A 100 -34.10 5.27 27.72
N ILE A 101 -33.75 6.43 27.15
CA ILE A 101 -34.56 7.65 27.24
C ILE A 101 -35.96 7.43 26.67
N ILE A 102 -36.06 6.82 25.48
CA ILE A 102 -37.34 6.51 24.84
C ILE A 102 -38.18 5.56 25.71
N LYS A 103 -37.58 4.48 26.25
CA LYS A 103 -38.27 3.54 27.15
C LYS A 103 -38.81 4.24 28.40
N THR A 104 -38.03 5.12 29.02
CA THR A 104 -38.45 5.86 30.21
C THR A 104 -39.59 6.82 29.90
N CYS A 105 -39.46 7.65 28.86
CA CYS A 105 -40.49 8.59 28.46
C CYS A 105 -41.78 7.88 28.01
N TYR A 106 -41.67 6.81 27.22
CA TYR A 106 -42.82 6.03 26.76
C TYR A 106 -43.51 5.29 27.91
N GLY A 107 -42.74 4.73 28.85
CA GLY A 107 -43.29 4.11 30.07
C GLY A 107 -44.07 5.10 30.95
N ILE A 108 -43.68 6.37 30.96
CA ILE A 108 -44.46 7.44 31.60
C ILE A 108 -45.73 7.72 30.78
N ALA A 109 -45.62 7.89 29.47
CA ALA A 109 -46.78 8.17 28.60
C ALA A 109 -47.83 7.05 28.62
N GLN A 110 -47.42 5.78 28.67
CA GLN A 110 -48.32 4.63 28.81
C GLN A 110 -49.14 4.68 30.10
N LYS A 111 -48.58 5.18 31.21
CA LYS A 111 -49.34 5.39 32.46
C LYS A 111 -50.46 6.42 32.31
N PHE A 112 -50.33 7.33 31.35
CA PHE A 112 -51.35 8.30 30.97
C PHE A 112 -52.27 7.81 29.82
N GLY A 113 -52.21 6.51 29.48
CA GLY A 113 -53.10 5.88 28.50
C GLY A 113 -52.65 6.01 27.04
N TYR A 114 -51.46 6.54 26.77
CA TYR A 114 -50.92 6.66 25.42
C TYR A 114 -50.34 5.33 24.93
N LYS A 115 -50.73 4.89 23.73
CA LYS A 115 -50.21 3.69 23.06
C LYS A 115 -49.90 4.01 21.61
N ASP A 116 -48.66 3.76 21.20
CA ASP A 116 -48.22 3.96 19.82
C ASP A 116 -47.54 2.68 19.29
N PRO A 117 -48.13 2.01 18.27
CA PRO A 117 -47.58 0.79 17.67
C PRO A 117 -46.18 0.96 17.08
N TRP A 118 -45.84 2.16 16.58
CA TRP A 118 -44.54 2.44 16.00
C TRP A 118 -43.45 2.47 17.08
N ILE A 119 -43.70 3.13 18.22
CA ILE A 119 -42.76 3.19 19.34
C ILE A 119 -42.52 1.79 19.93
N GLU A 120 -43.57 0.98 20.06
CA GLU A 120 -43.45 -0.41 20.52
C GLU A 120 -42.62 -1.26 19.55
N SER A 121 -42.86 -1.13 18.25
CA SER A 121 -42.06 -1.82 17.23
C SER A 121 -40.59 -1.41 17.27
N LEU A 122 -40.29 -0.14 17.56
CA LEU A 122 -38.94 0.41 17.60
C LEU A 122 -38.16 -0.12 18.82
N ILE A 123 -38.83 -0.20 19.99
CA ILE A 123 -38.27 -0.81 21.20
C ILE A 123 -38.01 -2.31 20.99
N VAL A 124 -38.95 -3.04 20.39
CA VAL A 124 -38.81 -4.48 20.12
C VAL A 124 -37.71 -4.75 19.10
N ALA A 125 -37.63 -3.97 18.03
CA ALA A 125 -36.58 -4.09 17.01
C ALA A 125 -35.19 -3.84 17.62
N TYR A 126 -35.06 -2.85 18.50
CA TYR A 126 -33.81 -2.61 19.23
C TYR A 126 -33.46 -3.76 20.18
N ASP A 127 -34.40 -4.26 20.95
CA ASP A 127 -34.17 -5.39 21.86
C ASP A 127 -33.79 -6.68 21.09
N GLN A 128 -34.34 -6.89 19.89
CA GLN A 128 -33.94 -7.97 19.00
C GLN A 128 -32.54 -7.75 18.42
N TYR A 129 -32.18 -6.52 18.04
CA TYR A 129 -30.84 -6.18 17.58
C TYR A 129 -29.77 -6.41 18.65
N VAL A 130 -30.06 -6.06 19.91
CA VAL A 130 -29.15 -6.27 21.05
C VAL A 130 -29.03 -7.76 21.40
N LYS A 131 -30.13 -8.52 21.38
CA LYS A 131 -30.14 -9.96 21.70
C LYS A 131 -29.61 -10.84 20.55
N GLY A 132 -29.73 -10.37 19.32
CA GLY A 132 -29.40 -11.11 18.10
C GLY A 132 -27.93 -11.04 17.66
N GLY A 133 -27.04 -10.52 18.51
CA GLY A 133 -25.58 -10.41 18.33
C GLY A 133 -25.06 -10.77 16.94
N HIS A 134 -24.83 -9.75 16.11
CA HIS A 134 -24.21 -9.84 14.78
C HIS A 134 -24.59 -11.10 13.96
N LYS A 135 -25.74 -11.04 13.27
CA LYS A 135 -25.83 -11.59 11.91
C LYS A 135 -25.73 -10.44 10.90
N ALA A 136 -24.57 -9.81 10.87
CA ALA A 136 -24.14 -9.07 9.69
C ALA A 136 -23.38 -10.07 8.82
N ALA A 137 -24.03 -10.50 7.72
CA ALA A 137 -23.38 -11.17 6.61
C ALA A 137 -22.56 -10.15 5.80
#